data_AF-A0A958H344-F1
#
_entry.id   AF-A0A958H344-F1
#
_cell.length_a   1.000
_cell.length_b   1.000
_cell.length_c   1.000
_cell.angle_alpha   90.00
_cell.angle_beta   90.00
_cell.angle_gamma   90.00
#
_symmetry.space_group_name_H-M   'P 1'
#
loop_
_entity.id
_entity.type
_entity.pdbx_description
1 polymer ?
#
loop_
_entity_poly.entity_id
_entity_poly.type
_entity_poly.pdbx_seq_one_letter_code
_entity_poly.pdbx_strand_id
1 'polypeptide(L)' 'SLLQRRLGIGYPRASRLMDQLEEEGVIGPADGSRPREVLWQDDRDEDDYDEFEQDVKDG' A
#
# COMPACT_ATOMS: atom_id res chain seq x y z
N SER A 1 -8.34 15.60 -1.10
CA SER A 1 -7.47 14.59 -0.48
C SER A 1 -6.21 14.39 -1.33
N LEU A 2 -5.19 13.69 -0.82
CA LEU A 2 -3.96 13.37 -1.54
C LEU A 2 -4.23 12.49 -2.78
N LEU A 3 -5.07 11.47 -2.63
CA LEU A 3 -5.46 10.52 -3.66
C LEU A 3 -6.08 11.22 -4.89
N GLN A 4 -7.01 12.14 -4.65
CA GLN A 4 -7.65 12.92 -5.71
C GLN A 4 -6.64 13.72 -6.54
N ARG A 5 -5.65 14.35 -5.89
CA ARG A 5 -4.62 15.17 -6.57
C ARG A 5 -3.64 14.30 -7.34
N ARG A 6 -3.18 13.20 -6.75
CA ARG A 6 -2.20 12.29 -7.37
C ARG A 6 -2.76 11.60 -8.61
N LEU A 7 -4.04 11.24 -8.58
CA LEU A 7 -4.69 10.51 -9.66
C LEU A 7 -5.52 11.42 -10.59
N GLY A 8 -5.65 12.71 -10.29
CA GLY A 8 -6.47 13.63 -11.09
C GLY A 8 -7.96 13.28 -11.10
N ILE A 9 -8.49 12.66 -10.03
CA ILE A 9 -9.87 12.17 -9.97
C ILE A 9 -10.75 12.96 -9.00
N GLY A 10 -12.03 13.07 -9.34
CA GLY A 10 -13.04 13.65 -8.47
C GLY A 10 -13.38 12.76 -7.26
N TYR A 11 -14.04 13.36 -6.27
CA TYR A 11 -14.47 12.67 -5.04
C TYR A 11 -15.23 11.35 -5.27
N PRO A 12 -16.22 11.27 -6.18
CA PRO A 12 -16.98 10.02 -6.36
C PRO A 12 -16.15 8.84 -6.88
N ARG A 13 -15.05 9.10 -7.61
CA ARG A 13 -14.14 8.03 -8.05
C ARG A 13 -13.15 7.67 -6.96
N ALA A 14 -12.63 8.66 -6.25
CA ALA A 14 -11.73 8.44 -5.11
C ALA A 14 -12.40 7.61 -4.01
N SER A 15 -13.68 7.87 -3.70
CA SER A 15 -14.44 7.08 -2.72
C SER A 15 -14.54 5.62 -3.13
N ARG A 16 -14.98 5.35 -4.37
CA ARG A 16 -15.11 3.97 -4.88
C ARG A 16 -13.78 3.21 -4.86
N LEU A 17 -12.68 3.89 -5.17
CA LEU A 17 -11.36 3.29 -5.11
C LEU A 17 -10.98 2.91 -3.67
N MET A 18 -11.30 3.75 -2.68
CA MET A 18 -11.04 3.43 -1.27
C MET A 18 -11.88 2.23 -0.80
N ASP A 19 -13.14 2.15 -1.25
CA ASP A 19 -14.02 1.01 -0.92
C ASP A 19 -13.49 -0.29 -1.55
N GLN A 20 -13.03 -0.24 -2.81
CA GLN A 20 -12.43 -1.38 -3.50
C GLN A 20 -11.13 -1.85 -2.81
N LEU A 21 -10.26 -0.92 -2.43
CA LEU A 21 -9.02 -1.27 -1.74
C LEU A 21 -9.27 -1.86 -0.34
N GLU A 22 -10.35 -1.47 0.33
CA GLU A 22 -10.79 -2.08 1.59
C GLU A 22 -11.34 -3.49 1.36
N GLU A 23 -12.19 -3.67 0.35
CA GLU A 23 -12.76 -4.97 -0.03
C GLU A 23 -11.67 -5.98 -0.44
N GLU A 24 -10.64 -5.50 -1.15
CA GLU A 24 -9.47 -6.29 -1.55
C GLU A 24 -8.47 -6.53 -0.40
N GLY A 25 -8.70 -5.95 0.78
CA GLY A 25 -7.82 -6.11 1.95
C GLY A 25 -6.48 -5.38 1.82
N VAL A 26 -6.36 -4.41 0.92
CA VAL A 26 -5.15 -3.59 0.73
C VAL A 26 -5.05 -2.51 1.81
N ILE A 27 -6.20 -1.98 2.26
CA ILE A 27 -6.28 -0.99 3.34
C ILE A 27 -7.32 -1.39 4.39
N GLY A 28 -7.11 -0.95 5.62
CA GLY A 28 -8.04 -1.16 6.73
C GLY A 28 -9.32 -0.31 6.63
N PRO A 29 -10.30 -0.60 7.51
CA PRO A 29 -11.55 0.13 7.57
C PRO A 29 -11.33 1.61 7.93
N ALA A 30 -12.32 2.44 7.60
CA ALA A 30 -12.29 3.84 7.99
C ALA A 30 -12.41 4.00 9.52
N ASP A 31 -11.50 4.76 10.13
CA ASP A 31 -11.55 5.16 11.55
C ASP A 31 -11.66 6.69 11.67
N GLY A 32 -12.89 7.18 11.51
CA GLY A 32 -13.21 8.59 11.62
C GLY A 32 -12.42 9.46 10.62
N SER A 33 -11.65 10.40 11.16
CA SER A 33 -10.80 11.31 10.36
C SER A 33 -9.36 10.82 10.19
N ARG A 34 -8.99 9.68 10.80
CA ARG A 34 -7.63 9.16 10.73
C ARG A 34 -7.36 8.57 9.34
N PRO A 35 -6.09 8.61 8.86
CA PRO A 35 -5.69 7.86 7.68
C PRO A 35 -5.97 6.37 7.89
N ARG A 36 -6.36 5.68 6.81
CA ARG A 36 -6.53 4.23 6.84
C ARG A 36 -5.16 3.54 6.92
N GLU A 37 -5.12 2.46 7.68
CA GLU A 37 -3.96 1.57 7.72
C GLU A 37 -3.76 0.89 6.37
N VAL A 38 -2.52 0.70 5.95
CA VAL A 38 -2.18 -0.11 4.77
C VAL A 38 -1.88 -1.51 5.26
N LEU A 39 -2.62 -2.50 4.76
CA LEU A 39 -2.51 -3.90 5.16
C LEU A 39 -1.64 -4.70 4.21
N TRP A 40 -1.39 -4.19 3.01
CA TRP A 40 -0.46 -4.79 2.06
C TRP A 40 0.98 -4.41 2.42
N GLN A 41 1.78 -5.40 2.79
CA GLN A 41 3.23 -5.31 2.83
C GLN A 41 3.73 -5.96 1.55
N ASP A 42 4.57 -5.25 0.80
CA ASP A 42 5.23 -5.85 -0.35
C ASP A 42 6.30 -6.79 0.23
N ASP A 43 6.05 -8.11 0.21
CA ASP A 43 7.01 -9.12 0.69
C ASP A 43 8.36 -9.05 -0.08
N ARG A 44 8.44 -8.23 -1.14
CA ARG A 44 9.60 -8.09 -2.03
C ARG A 44 10.66 -7.10 -1.55
N ASP A 45 10.47 -6.44 -0.42
CA ASP A 45 11.45 -5.46 0.08
C ASP A 45 12.29 -5.96 1.27
N GLU A 46 12.07 -7.15 1.82
CA GLU A 46 12.90 -7.70 2.92
C GLU A 46 13.72 -8.94 2.52
N ASP A 47 13.17 -9.86 1.72
CA ASP A 47 13.89 -11.11 1.38
C ASP A 47 14.96 -10.95 0.27
N ASP A 48 14.80 -9.96 -0.63
CA ASP A 48 15.73 -9.73 -1.76
C ASP A 48 17.09 -9.13 -1.33
N TYR A 49 17.17 -8.51 -0.15
CA TYR A 49 18.40 -7.90 0.36
C TYR A 49 19.27 -8.89 1.14
N ASP A 50 18.66 -9.90 1.77
CA ASP A 50 19.38 -10.90 2.57
C ASP A 50 20.09 -11.95 1.70
N GLU A 51 19.52 -12.30 0.54
CA GLU A 51 20.14 -13.24 -0.41
C GLU A 51 21.42 -12.64 -1.05
N PHE A 52 21.41 -11.34 -1.34
CA PHE A 52 22.55 -10.64 -1.93
C PHE A 52 23.76 -10.51 -0.98
N GLU A 53 23.54 -10.45 0.34
CA GLU A 53 24.64 -10.42 1.32
C GLU A 53 25.33 -11.77 1.51
N GLN A 54 24.61 -12.88 1.35
CA GLN A 54 25.17 -14.23 1.50
C GLN A 54 26.12 -14.57 0.34
N ASP A 55 25.72 -14.24 -0.89
CA ASP A 55 26.53 -14.46 -2.10
C ASP A 55 27.85 -13.69 -2.09
N VAL A 56 27.89 -12.51 -1.47
CA VAL A 56 29.11 -11.69 -1.36
C VAL A 56 30.07 -12.20 -0.30
N LYS A 57 29.59 -12.95 0.71
CA LYS A 57 30.45 -13.49 1.77
C LYS A 57 31.07 -14.84 1.41
N ASP A 58 30.43 -15.60 0.51
CA ASP A 58 30.86 -16.93 0.10
C ASP A 58 31.64 -16.98 -1.24
N GLY A 59 31.78 -15.84 -1.93
CA GLY A 59 32.56 -15.68 -3.17
C GLY A 59 33.88 -14.92 -2.98
#